data_AF-A0A847NJ55-F1
#
_entry.id   AF-A0A847NJ55-F1
#
_cell.length_a   1.000
_cell.length_b   1.000
_cell.length_c   1.000
_cell.angle_alpha   90.00
_cell.angle_beta   90.00
_cell.angle_gamma   90.00
#
_symmetry.space_group_name_H-M   'P 1'
#
loop_
_entity.id
_entity.type
_entity.pdbx_description
1 polymer ?
#
loop_
_entity_poly.entity_id
_entity_poly.type
_entity_poly.pdbx_seq_one_letter_code
_entity_poly.pdbx_strand_id
1 'polypeptide(L)'
;MKFKFYPRESRIYDFLKFPRLIYFDKNKNETDDNFEEFVITSYVEFVKEAEEKLAPYRKEIQKFYAGHFYHEYDFIDLVSRTHTIFNYEDEKEYLDMLLTLEDSEIIKSIVHSIIAINEEGHSYSDVAMERVEKISSNKEDLISFIKDLPIEAASKWNLFLIIEEPVDHVKNYVDLMYKILPIFESIYSSYEAEVKEYGEKLVGFLNEKGPQGLEDITYSIVKPDVVDYGETNIIISIVFSYAISIMSSVKISYVAWGLRMEEAFKYMKEINENKTNERIQVFKNLGDKTRYEVAKLIASGENSTKEIANALGVSSATISYHINNLLTSKIIKLDKVDNKHFHVVDYGFLEEVISGFMEDLKFPKND
;
A
#
# COMPACT_ATOMS: atom_id res chain seq x y z
N MET A 1 16.01 -13.36 -12.23
CA MET A 1 15.33 -12.15 -11.74
C MET A 1 16.13 -10.92 -12.16
N LYS A 2 15.47 -9.93 -12.74
CA LYS A 2 16.08 -8.66 -13.14
C LYS A 2 15.24 -7.51 -12.61
N PHE A 3 15.86 -6.52 -12.00
CA PHE A 3 15.20 -5.33 -11.50
C PHE A 3 15.43 -4.18 -12.47
N LYS A 4 14.41 -3.33 -12.66
CA LYS A 4 14.50 -2.15 -13.51
C LYS A 4 13.85 -0.96 -12.83
N PHE A 5 14.60 0.13 -12.73
CA PHE A 5 14.15 1.38 -12.15
C PHE A 5 13.44 2.24 -13.21
N TYR A 6 12.32 2.84 -12.82
CA TYR A 6 11.46 3.67 -13.66
C TYR A 6 11.30 5.07 -13.05
N PRO A 7 12.21 6.02 -13.35
CA PRO A 7 12.21 7.35 -12.73
C PRO A 7 10.99 8.21 -13.13
N ARG A 8 10.51 8.10 -14.37
CA ARG A 8 9.33 8.86 -14.83
C ARG A 8 8.08 8.40 -14.10
N GLU A 9 7.88 7.09 -14.06
CA GLU A 9 6.76 6.46 -13.35
C GLU A 9 6.83 6.69 -11.84
N SER A 10 8.02 6.79 -11.26
CA SER A 10 8.22 7.20 -9.86
C SER A 10 7.65 8.60 -9.61
N ARG A 11 7.95 9.55 -10.50
CA ARG A 11 7.46 10.93 -10.42
C ARG A 11 5.94 11.01 -10.61
N ILE A 12 5.39 10.32 -11.62
CA ILE A 12 3.94 10.24 -11.85
C ILE A 12 3.25 9.61 -10.64
N TYR A 13 3.78 8.50 -10.12
CA TYR A 13 3.24 7.85 -8.93
C TYR A 13 3.18 8.81 -7.75
N ASP A 14 4.30 9.46 -7.42
CA ASP A 14 4.33 10.43 -6.32
C ASP A 14 3.37 11.60 -6.55
N PHE A 15 3.27 12.13 -7.76
CA PHE A 15 2.31 13.19 -8.09
C PHE A 15 0.87 12.78 -7.78
N LEU A 16 0.46 11.58 -8.18
CA LEU A 16 -0.90 11.07 -7.94
C LEU A 16 -1.17 10.80 -6.45
N LYS A 17 -0.13 10.55 -5.64
CA LYS A 17 -0.25 10.30 -4.19
C LYS A 17 -0.03 11.55 -3.35
N PHE A 18 0.60 12.58 -3.90
CA PHE A 18 0.98 13.82 -3.21
C PHE A 18 -0.16 14.48 -2.43
N PRO A 19 -1.42 14.54 -2.93
CA PRO A 19 -2.51 15.14 -2.17
C PRO A 19 -2.80 14.46 -0.82
N ARG A 20 -2.39 13.20 -0.62
CA ARG A 20 -2.59 12.46 0.63
C ARG A 20 -1.83 13.02 1.81
N LEU A 21 -0.78 13.81 1.56
CA LEU A 21 0.05 14.40 2.62
C LEU A 21 -0.78 15.25 3.60
N ILE A 22 -1.96 15.75 3.21
CA ILE A 22 -2.88 16.48 4.11
C ILE A 22 -3.48 15.62 5.24
N TYR A 23 -3.37 14.29 5.11
CA TYR A 23 -3.83 13.29 6.07
C TYR A 23 -2.69 12.57 6.78
N PHE A 24 -1.44 12.95 6.48
CA PHE A 24 -0.33 12.44 7.27
C PHE A 24 -0.44 13.01 8.67
N ASP A 25 -0.71 12.14 9.64
CA ASP A 25 -0.72 12.49 11.05
C ASP A 25 0.31 11.60 11.74
N LYS A 26 1.35 12.24 12.30
CA LYS A 26 2.39 11.53 13.04
C LYS A 26 1.82 10.81 14.25
N ASN A 27 0.76 11.34 14.87
CA ASN A 27 0.21 10.87 16.14
C ASN A 27 -0.98 9.92 15.98
N LYS A 28 -1.64 9.83 14.81
CA LYS A 28 -2.82 8.93 14.58
C LYS A 28 -2.48 7.54 14.04
N ASN A 29 -1.21 7.24 13.76
CA ASN A 29 -0.74 5.90 13.44
C ASN A 29 -0.51 5.08 14.74
N GLU A 30 -1.48 5.16 15.66
CA GLU A 30 -1.45 4.94 17.12
C GLU A 30 -1.16 3.53 17.63
N THR A 31 -0.39 2.68 16.95
CA THR A 31 -0.08 1.36 17.54
C THR A 31 1.36 0.89 17.50
N ASP A 32 2.30 1.72 17.07
CA ASP A 32 3.72 1.41 17.22
C ASP A 32 4.51 2.64 17.68
N ASP A 33 4.68 2.77 19.01
CA ASP A 33 5.50 3.81 19.65
C ASP A 33 6.91 3.92 19.03
N ASN A 34 7.41 2.88 18.34
CA ASN A 34 8.75 2.85 17.76
C ASN A 34 8.82 3.40 16.33
N PHE A 35 7.73 3.35 15.54
CA PHE A 35 7.73 3.96 14.20
C PHE A 35 7.73 5.49 14.31
N GLU A 36 7.08 6.04 15.35
CA GLU A 36 7.10 7.47 15.67
C GLU A 36 8.50 8.02 16.02
N GLU A 37 9.33 7.21 16.69
CA GLU A 37 10.70 7.57 17.05
C GLU A 37 11.63 7.51 15.83
N PHE A 38 11.34 6.64 14.86
CA PHE A 38 12.15 6.44 13.66
C PHE A 38 11.92 7.50 12.55
N VAL A 39 10.69 8.00 12.37
CA VAL A 39 10.40 8.97 11.31
C VAL A 39 11.30 10.20 11.45
N ILE A 40 12.22 10.37 10.50
CA ILE A 40 13.26 11.40 10.55
C ILE A 40 12.64 12.79 10.39
N THR A 41 13.19 13.76 11.11
CA THR A 41 12.80 15.18 11.08
C THR A 41 12.65 15.72 9.66
N SER A 42 13.54 15.34 8.74
CA SER A 42 13.52 15.80 7.34
C SER A 42 12.28 15.34 6.56
N TYR A 43 11.74 14.15 6.84
CA TYR A 43 10.49 13.71 6.21
C TYR A 43 9.28 14.44 6.80
N VAL A 44 9.28 14.70 8.11
CA VAL A 44 8.22 15.52 8.75
C VAL A 44 8.22 16.94 8.18
N GLU A 45 9.40 17.51 7.93
CA GLU A 45 9.54 18.83 7.28
C GLU A 45 8.98 18.82 5.85
N PHE A 46 9.31 17.79 5.06
CA PHE A 46 8.73 17.57 3.72
C PHE A 46 7.20 17.53 3.76
N VAL A 47 6.63 16.70 4.64
CA VAL A 47 5.17 16.56 4.77
C VAL A 47 4.54 17.90 5.16
N LYS A 48 5.13 18.60 6.14
CA LYS A 48 4.61 19.87 6.64
C LYS A 48 4.62 20.94 5.54
N GLU A 49 5.69 21.05 4.78
CA GLU A 49 5.76 21.97 3.64
C GLU A 49 4.67 21.64 2.61
N ALA A 50 4.50 20.37 2.27
CA ALA A 50 3.47 19.94 1.34
C ALA A 50 2.07 20.24 1.88
N GLU A 51 1.78 19.95 3.15
CA GLU A 51 0.49 20.25 3.78
C GLU A 51 0.18 21.75 3.76
N GLU A 52 1.14 22.60 4.12
CA GLU A 52 0.98 24.06 4.11
C GLU A 52 0.64 24.57 2.70
N LYS A 53 1.32 24.06 1.67
CA LYS A 53 1.06 24.44 0.27
C LYS A 53 -0.26 23.86 -0.28
N LEU A 54 -0.67 22.67 0.17
CA LEU A 54 -1.92 22.01 -0.22
C LEU A 54 -3.16 22.54 0.53
N ALA A 55 -2.98 23.25 1.66
CA ALA A 55 -4.06 23.74 2.51
C ALA A 55 -5.17 24.51 1.75
N PRO A 56 -4.88 25.39 0.76
CA PRO A 56 -5.92 26.06 -0.02
C PRO A 56 -6.86 25.11 -0.78
N TYR A 57 -6.37 23.92 -1.14
CA TYR A 57 -7.09 22.91 -1.92
C TYR A 57 -7.69 21.80 -1.05
N ARG A 58 -7.55 21.85 0.28
CA ARG A 58 -7.97 20.77 1.21
C ARG A 58 -9.40 20.26 0.97
N LYS A 59 -10.36 21.17 0.72
CA LYS A 59 -11.76 20.81 0.44
C LYS A 59 -11.96 20.15 -0.92
N GLU A 60 -11.17 20.54 -1.93
CA GLU A 60 -11.21 19.89 -3.25
C GLU A 60 -10.56 18.51 -3.18
N ILE A 61 -9.41 18.38 -2.50
CA ILE A 61 -8.71 17.11 -2.27
C ILE A 61 -9.62 16.10 -1.56
N GLN A 62 -10.35 16.53 -0.53
CA GLN A 62 -11.30 15.69 0.22
C GLN A 62 -12.41 15.03 -0.61
N LYS A 63 -12.67 15.53 -1.84
CA LYS A 63 -13.65 14.91 -2.74
C LYS A 63 -13.10 13.65 -3.42
N PHE A 64 -11.78 13.54 -3.57
CA PHE A 64 -11.11 12.50 -4.33
C PHE A 64 -10.24 11.58 -3.47
N TYR A 65 -9.78 12.08 -2.33
CA TYR A 65 -8.94 11.36 -1.38
C TYR A 65 -9.66 11.24 -0.03
N ALA A 66 -9.98 10.01 0.36
CA ALA A 66 -10.62 9.70 1.64
C ALA A 66 -9.62 9.92 2.80
N GLY A 67 -10.16 10.20 3.99
CA GLY A 67 -9.43 10.81 5.13
C GLY A 67 -8.31 10.02 5.80
N HIS A 68 -7.71 9.05 5.12
CA HIS A 68 -6.62 8.20 5.61
C HIS A 68 -5.46 8.18 4.62
N PHE A 69 -4.23 8.23 5.14
CA PHE A 69 -3.02 8.32 4.31
C PHE A 69 -2.80 7.09 3.39
N TYR A 70 -3.15 5.89 3.86
CA TYR A 70 -2.99 4.62 3.13
C TYR A 70 -4.30 4.09 2.54
N HIS A 71 -5.28 4.95 2.27
CA HIS A 71 -6.54 4.50 1.66
C HIS A 71 -6.31 3.88 0.27
N GLU A 72 -7.09 2.89 -0.13
CA GLU A 72 -6.90 2.16 -1.40
C GLU A 72 -8.09 2.27 -2.37
N TYR A 73 -9.15 2.98 -1.96
CA TYR A 73 -10.39 3.15 -2.73
C TYR A 73 -10.56 4.59 -3.21
N ASP A 74 -9.50 5.39 -3.24
CA ASP A 74 -9.54 6.69 -3.89
C ASP A 74 -9.70 6.51 -5.40
N PHE A 75 -10.34 7.48 -6.05
CA PHE A 75 -10.61 7.44 -7.49
C PHE A 75 -9.37 7.03 -8.30
N ILE A 76 -8.23 7.66 -8.00
CA ILE A 76 -6.98 7.42 -8.74
C ILE A 76 -6.36 6.05 -8.46
N ASP A 77 -6.54 5.49 -7.25
CA ASP A 77 -6.07 4.12 -6.95
C ASP A 77 -6.83 3.11 -7.81
N LEU A 78 -8.13 3.33 -7.96
CA LEU A 78 -9.01 2.42 -8.69
C LEU A 78 -8.78 2.50 -10.19
N VAL A 79 -8.56 3.68 -10.75
CA VAL A 79 -8.35 3.84 -12.21
C VAL A 79 -6.93 3.47 -12.63
N SER A 80 -5.90 3.81 -11.85
CA SER A 80 -4.50 3.58 -12.23
C SER A 80 -4.09 2.09 -12.26
N ARG A 81 -4.85 1.20 -11.62
CA ARG A 81 -4.61 -0.26 -11.63
C ARG A 81 -4.88 -0.89 -13.00
N THR A 82 -5.87 -0.39 -13.74
CA THR A 82 -6.23 -0.83 -15.10
C THR A 82 -5.59 0.07 -16.17
N HIS A 83 -5.59 1.39 -15.93
CA HIS A 83 -4.93 2.41 -16.74
C HIS A 83 -3.58 2.77 -16.13
N THR A 84 -2.62 1.86 -16.34
CA THR A 84 -1.25 1.92 -15.81
C THR A 84 -0.60 3.29 -15.94
N ILE A 85 0.24 3.67 -14.98
CA ILE A 85 1.06 4.89 -15.01
C ILE A 85 2.33 4.75 -15.87
N PHE A 86 2.58 3.57 -16.43
CA PHE A 86 3.76 3.28 -17.24
C PHE A 86 3.59 3.72 -18.69
N ASN A 87 4.72 4.10 -19.31
CA ASN A 87 4.80 4.54 -20.70
C ASN A 87 4.17 5.92 -20.98
N TYR A 88 4.21 6.81 -19.99
CA TYR A 88 3.91 8.23 -20.16
C TYR A 88 5.19 9.04 -19.93
N GLU A 89 5.38 10.12 -20.67
CA GLU A 89 6.52 11.01 -20.57
C GLU A 89 6.49 11.83 -19.29
N ASP A 90 5.30 12.28 -18.87
CA ASP A 90 5.10 13.10 -17.67
C ASP A 90 3.67 12.99 -17.09
N GLU A 91 3.41 13.75 -16.02
CA GLU A 91 2.11 13.78 -15.34
C GLU A 91 1.00 14.31 -16.23
N LYS A 92 1.29 15.28 -17.10
CA LYS A 92 0.28 15.92 -17.95
C LYS A 92 -0.21 14.94 -18.99
N GLU A 93 0.70 14.20 -19.62
CA GLU A 93 0.33 13.16 -20.58
C GLU A 93 -0.56 12.08 -19.92
N TYR A 94 -0.25 11.70 -18.68
CA TYR A 94 -1.10 10.76 -17.94
C TYR A 94 -2.48 11.37 -17.61
N LEU A 95 -2.54 12.61 -17.13
CA LEU A 95 -3.81 13.30 -16.86
C LEU A 95 -4.66 13.49 -18.14
N ASP A 96 -4.02 13.82 -19.26
CA ASP A 96 -4.68 13.97 -20.55
C ASP A 96 -5.24 12.64 -21.04
N MET A 97 -4.53 11.52 -20.80
CA MET A 97 -5.08 10.18 -21.07
C MET A 97 -6.34 9.91 -20.25
N LEU A 98 -6.39 10.29 -18.97
CA LEU A 98 -7.60 10.13 -18.16
C LEU A 98 -8.79 10.86 -18.79
N LEU A 99 -8.59 12.04 -19.35
CA LEU A 99 -9.64 12.82 -20.04
C LEU A 99 -10.19 12.13 -21.31
N THR A 100 -9.48 11.13 -21.85
CA THR A 100 -9.95 10.37 -23.03
C THR A 100 -10.86 9.20 -22.68
N LEU A 101 -10.96 8.84 -21.40
CA LEU A 101 -11.74 7.69 -20.95
C LEU A 101 -13.24 7.93 -21.08
N GLU A 102 -13.96 6.91 -21.56
CA GLU A 102 -15.42 6.92 -21.58
C GLU A 102 -16.00 6.40 -20.25
N ASP A 103 -17.28 6.71 -19.97
CA ASP A 103 -17.98 6.26 -18.75
C ASP A 103 -17.83 4.76 -18.50
N SER A 104 -17.95 3.96 -19.56
CA SER A 104 -17.86 2.51 -19.47
C SER A 104 -16.46 2.01 -19.06
N GLU A 105 -15.40 2.69 -19.49
CA GLU A 105 -14.01 2.33 -19.16
C GLU A 105 -13.69 2.69 -17.70
N ILE A 106 -14.18 3.84 -17.24
CA ILE A 106 -14.02 4.31 -15.86
C ILE A 106 -14.74 3.36 -14.89
N ILE A 107 -16.01 3.01 -15.18
CA ILE A 107 -16.79 2.10 -14.34
C ILE A 107 -16.14 0.71 -14.28
N LYS A 108 -15.76 0.15 -15.44
CA LYS A 108 -15.09 -1.16 -15.49
C LYS A 108 -13.79 -1.17 -14.70
N SER A 109 -13.02 -0.09 -14.78
CA SER A 109 -11.79 0.07 -14.03
C SER A 109 -12.01 0.05 -12.52
N ILE A 110 -13.03 0.78 -12.05
CA ILE A 110 -13.41 0.82 -10.64
C ILE A 110 -13.83 -0.56 -10.15
N VAL A 111 -14.73 -1.23 -10.87
CA VAL A 111 -15.23 -2.56 -10.49
C VAL A 111 -14.10 -3.58 -10.48
N HIS A 112 -13.27 -3.60 -11.53
CA HIS A 112 -12.12 -4.50 -11.63
C HIS A 112 -11.16 -4.29 -10.45
N SER A 113 -10.82 -3.04 -10.15
CA SER A 113 -9.90 -2.71 -9.06
C SER A 113 -10.44 -3.10 -7.70
N ILE A 114 -11.73 -2.87 -7.44
CA ILE A 114 -12.36 -3.28 -6.18
C ILE A 114 -12.33 -4.81 -6.04
N ILE A 115 -12.64 -5.56 -7.12
CA ILE A 115 -12.51 -7.03 -7.10
C ILE A 115 -11.07 -7.43 -6.82
N ALA A 116 -10.10 -6.84 -7.52
CA ALA A 116 -8.67 -7.14 -7.37
C ALA A 116 -8.11 -6.81 -5.98
N ILE A 117 -8.67 -5.82 -5.27
CA ILE A 117 -8.29 -5.47 -3.89
C ILE A 117 -8.86 -6.48 -2.90
N ASN A 118 -10.10 -6.95 -3.12
CA ASN A 118 -10.82 -7.75 -2.14
C ASN A 118 -10.65 -9.26 -2.33
N GLU A 119 -10.28 -9.71 -3.53
CA GLU A 119 -10.20 -11.11 -3.92
C GLU A 119 -8.76 -11.45 -4.29
N GLU A 120 -8.11 -12.30 -3.49
CA GLU A 120 -6.73 -12.71 -3.73
C GLU A 120 -6.63 -13.70 -4.89
N GLY A 121 -6.03 -13.23 -5.99
CA GLY A 121 -5.66 -14.03 -7.15
C GLY A 121 -6.57 -13.84 -8.36
N HIS A 122 -5.94 -13.85 -9.55
CA HIS A 122 -6.57 -13.80 -10.87
C HIS A 122 -7.46 -12.57 -11.15
N SER A 123 -7.01 -11.37 -10.77
CA SER A 123 -7.67 -10.11 -11.15
C SER A 123 -7.98 -10.01 -12.65
N TYR A 124 -7.17 -10.66 -13.49
CA TYR A 124 -7.35 -10.74 -14.95
C TYR A 124 -7.77 -12.13 -15.48
N SER A 125 -8.35 -13.03 -14.67
CA SER A 125 -8.94 -14.26 -15.24
C SER A 125 -10.20 -13.98 -16.05
N ASP A 126 -10.53 -14.89 -16.97
CA ASP A 126 -11.78 -14.84 -17.72
C ASP A 126 -13.00 -14.76 -16.79
N VAL A 127 -12.99 -15.51 -15.68
CA VAL A 127 -14.06 -15.48 -14.67
C VAL A 127 -14.17 -14.12 -13.97
N ALA A 128 -13.05 -13.50 -13.62
CA ALA A 128 -13.04 -12.16 -13.04
C ALA A 128 -13.56 -11.12 -14.04
N MET A 129 -13.13 -11.21 -15.31
CA MET A 129 -13.53 -10.28 -16.36
C MET A 129 -15.02 -10.41 -16.73
N GLU A 130 -15.57 -11.62 -16.79
CA GLU A 130 -17.02 -11.84 -16.97
C GLU A 130 -17.83 -11.20 -15.84
N ARG A 131 -17.34 -11.30 -14.60
CA ARG A 131 -17.98 -10.68 -13.44
C ARG A 131 -17.88 -9.16 -13.48
N VAL A 132 -16.74 -8.60 -13.87
CA VAL A 132 -16.57 -7.16 -14.10
C VAL A 132 -17.59 -6.68 -15.12
N GLU A 133 -17.74 -7.38 -16.25
CA GLU A 133 -18.69 -7.00 -17.30
C GLU A 133 -20.14 -7.05 -16.80
N LYS A 134 -20.51 -8.10 -16.08
CA LYS A 134 -21.85 -8.24 -15.50
C LYS A 134 -22.18 -7.09 -14.54
N ILE A 135 -21.29 -6.78 -13.60
CA ILE A 135 -21.53 -5.73 -12.60
C ILE A 135 -21.54 -4.35 -13.27
N SER A 136 -20.62 -4.10 -14.21
CA SER A 136 -20.44 -2.79 -14.84
C SER A 136 -21.54 -2.45 -15.85
N SER A 137 -22.24 -3.45 -16.39
CA SER A 137 -23.28 -3.26 -17.41
C SER A 137 -24.68 -2.95 -16.84
N ASN A 138 -24.88 -3.08 -15.52
CA ASN A 138 -26.16 -2.86 -14.88
C ASN A 138 -26.02 -1.95 -13.65
N LYS A 139 -26.74 -0.83 -13.64
CA LYS A 139 -26.72 0.16 -12.55
C LYS A 139 -27.19 -0.41 -11.20
N GLU A 140 -28.19 -1.29 -11.19
CA GLU A 140 -28.67 -1.92 -9.95
C GLU A 140 -27.62 -2.87 -9.37
N ASP A 141 -26.97 -3.67 -10.23
CA ASP A 141 -25.89 -4.58 -9.82
C ASP A 141 -24.68 -3.79 -9.30
N LEU A 142 -24.30 -2.69 -9.96
CA LEU A 142 -23.22 -1.80 -9.52
C LEU A 142 -23.53 -1.14 -8.17
N ILE A 143 -24.76 -0.67 -7.97
CA ILE A 143 -25.19 -0.09 -6.68
C ILE A 143 -25.16 -1.13 -5.57
N SER A 144 -25.67 -2.34 -5.83
CA SER A 144 -25.62 -3.44 -4.84
C SER A 144 -24.18 -3.79 -4.51
N PHE A 145 -23.33 -3.90 -5.52
CA PHE A 145 -21.91 -4.19 -5.36
C PHE A 145 -21.21 -3.18 -4.44
N ILE A 146 -21.43 -1.87 -4.63
CA ILE A 146 -20.84 -0.83 -3.77
C ILE A 146 -21.42 -0.89 -2.34
N LYS A 147 -22.72 -1.15 -2.19
CA LYS A 147 -23.37 -1.25 -0.86
C LYS A 147 -22.77 -2.37 -0.01
N ASP A 148 -22.41 -3.48 -0.64
CA ASP A 148 -21.91 -4.67 0.04
C ASP A 148 -20.40 -4.61 0.37
N LEU A 149 -19.70 -3.53 0.02
CA LEU A 149 -18.29 -3.36 0.37
C LEU A 149 -18.11 -3.09 1.88
N PRO A 150 -17.13 -3.71 2.55
CA PRO A 150 -16.80 -3.40 3.95
C PRO A 150 -15.90 -2.16 4.08
N ILE A 151 -16.37 -1.04 3.51
CA ILE A 151 -15.69 0.26 3.57
C ILE A 151 -16.58 1.31 4.24
N GLU A 152 -15.97 2.40 4.69
CA GLU A 152 -16.67 3.49 5.37
C GLU A 152 -17.76 4.12 4.49
N ALA A 153 -18.83 4.63 5.12
CA ALA A 153 -19.95 5.26 4.41
C ALA A 153 -19.51 6.42 3.51
N ALA A 154 -18.51 7.21 3.94
CA ALA A 154 -17.94 8.29 3.13
C ALA A 154 -17.26 7.76 1.86
N SER A 155 -16.55 6.63 1.95
CA SER A 155 -15.93 6.00 0.78
C SER A 155 -16.98 5.45 -0.19
N LYS A 156 -18.05 4.81 0.32
CA LYS A 156 -19.18 4.39 -0.52
C LYS A 156 -19.86 5.57 -1.20
N TRP A 157 -20.05 6.66 -0.47
CA TRP A 157 -20.63 7.88 -1.02
C TRP A 157 -19.78 8.44 -2.17
N ASN A 158 -18.47 8.48 -2.02
CA ASN A 158 -17.57 8.90 -3.11
C ASN A 158 -17.69 7.98 -4.33
N LEU A 159 -17.76 6.66 -4.13
CA LEU A 159 -18.02 5.71 -5.23
C LEU A 159 -19.35 5.98 -5.92
N PHE A 160 -20.42 6.27 -5.18
CA PHE A 160 -21.72 6.65 -5.76
C PHE A 160 -21.62 7.93 -6.59
N LEU A 161 -20.91 8.95 -6.10
CA LEU A 161 -20.70 10.18 -6.86
C LEU A 161 -19.94 9.95 -8.17
N ILE A 162 -18.96 9.03 -8.17
CA ILE A 162 -18.20 8.70 -9.38
C ILE A 162 -19.09 8.00 -10.40
N ILE A 163 -19.88 6.99 -10.00
CA ILE A 163 -20.64 6.18 -10.96
C ILE A 163 -21.86 6.90 -11.53
N GLU A 164 -22.35 7.97 -10.90
CA GLU A 164 -23.46 8.76 -11.43
C GLU A 164 -23.02 9.65 -12.59
N GLU A 165 -21.82 10.25 -12.52
CA GLU A 165 -21.26 11.10 -13.57
C GLU A 165 -19.74 10.84 -13.76
N PRO A 166 -19.34 9.68 -14.32
CA PRO A 166 -17.93 9.24 -14.32
C PRO A 166 -16.99 10.19 -15.05
N VAL A 167 -17.30 10.56 -16.29
CA VAL A 167 -16.48 11.48 -17.08
C VAL A 167 -16.36 12.86 -16.43
N ASP A 168 -17.44 13.39 -15.83
CA ASP A 168 -17.37 14.68 -15.16
C ASP A 168 -16.59 14.59 -13.84
N HIS A 169 -16.64 13.45 -13.15
CA HIS A 169 -15.76 13.19 -12.02
C HIS A 169 -14.28 13.21 -12.43
N VAL A 170 -13.93 12.58 -13.55
CA VAL A 170 -12.57 12.60 -14.12
C VAL A 170 -12.12 14.01 -14.44
N LYS A 171 -12.95 14.81 -15.13
CA LYS A 171 -12.61 16.21 -15.46
C LYS A 171 -12.32 17.01 -14.19
N ASN A 172 -13.18 16.91 -13.18
CA ASN A 172 -12.98 17.61 -11.91
C ASN A 172 -11.72 17.14 -11.17
N TYR A 173 -11.39 15.85 -11.24
CA TYR A 173 -10.15 15.31 -10.69
C TYR A 173 -8.93 15.88 -11.41
N VAL A 174 -8.92 15.82 -12.74
CA VAL A 174 -7.83 16.34 -13.58
C VAL A 174 -7.64 17.85 -13.39
N ASP A 175 -8.72 18.62 -13.30
CA ASP A 175 -8.69 20.05 -12.98
C ASP A 175 -8.01 20.33 -11.63
N LEU A 176 -8.30 19.53 -10.60
CA LEU A 176 -7.61 19.64 -9.31
C LEU A 176 -6.12 19.31 -9.44
N MET A 177 -5.80 18.20 -10.12
CA MET A 177 -4.41 17.76 -10.26
C MET A 177 -3.57 18.78 -11.05
N TYR A 178 -4.13 19.42 -12.07
CA TYR A 178 -3.47 20.53 -12.77
C TYR A 178 -3.20 21.74 -11.87
N LYS A 179 -4.08 22.05 -10.91
CA LYS A 179 -3.84 23.12 -9.91
C LYS A 179 -2.74 22.73 -8.92
N ILE A 180 -2.62 21.45 -8.59
CA ILE A 180 -1.63 20.92 -7.65
C ILE A 180 -0.25 20.73 -8.31
N LEU A 181 -0.19 20.51 -9.62
CA LEU A 181 1.05 20.22 -10.34
C LEU A 181 2.18 21.23 -10.08
N PRO A 182 1.96 22.56 -10.13
CA PRO A 182 3.03 23.53 -9.82
C PRO A 182 3.54 23.44 -8.38
N ILE A 183 2.67 23.05 -7.43
CA ILE A 183 3.05 22.84 -6.03
C ILE A 183 3.94 21.61 -5.93
N PHE A 184 3.50 20.51 -6.53
CA PHE A 184 4.26 19.26 -6.60
C PHE A 184 5.64 19.49 -7.23
N GLU A 185 5.73 20.14 -8.39
CA GLU A 185 6.99 20.46 -9.07
C GLU A 185 7.94 21.27 -8.17
N SER A 186 7.41 22.26 -7.44
CA SER A 186 8.21 23.11 -6.55
C SER A 186 8.87 22.33 -5.42
N ILE A 187 8.23 21.26 -4.93
CA ILE A 187 8.75 20.43 -3.83
C ILE A 187 9.60 19.29 -4.41
N TYR A 188 9.07 18.54 -5.37
CA TYR A 188 9.68 17.35 -5.93
C TYR A 188 11.05 17.61 -6.58
N SER A 189 11.23 18.79 -7.20
CA SER A 189 12.51 19.17 -7.82
C SER A 189 13.70 19.14 -6.85
N SER A 190 13.47 19.32 -5.55
CA SER A 190 14.53 19.22 -4.52
C SER A 190 14.95 17.77 -4.24
N TYR A 191 14.12 16.79 -4.62
CA TYR A 191 14.32 15.36 -4.38
C TYR A 191 14.61 14.56 -5.65
N GLU A 192 14.38 15.13 -6.83
CA GLU A 192 14.47 14.41 -8.12
C GLU A 192 15.85 13.74 -8.34
N ALA A 193 16.93 14.46 -8.03
CA ALA A 193 18.28 13.92 -8.14
C ALA A 193 18.50 12.75 -7.16
N GLU A 194 18.01 12.88 -5.94
CA GLU A 194 18.13 11.88 -4.89
C GLU A 194 17.32 10.61 -5.20
N VAL A 195 16.07 10.78 -5.66
CA VAL A 195 15.20 9.69 -6.12
C VAL A 195 15.89 8.90 -7.23
N LYS A 196 16.49 9.60 -8.19
CA LYS A 196 17.20 8.98 -9.30
C LYS A 196 18.45 8.21 -8.83
N GLU A 197 19.31 8.86 -8.06
CA GLU A 197 20.54 8.25 -7.55
C GLU A 197 20.24 7.01 -6.69
N TYR A 198 19.26 7.13 -5.78
CA TYR A 198 18.84 6.03 -4.93
C TYR A 198 18.24 4.87 -5.74
N GLY A 199 17.34 5.17 -6.70
CA GLY A 199 16.73 4.15 -7.55
C GLY A 199 17.74 3.38 -8.39
N GLU A 200 18.72 4.08 -8.98
CA GLU A 200 19.83 3.47 -9.73
C GLU A 200 20.70 2.59 -8.82
N LYS A 201 21.05 3.08 -7.62
CA LYS A 201 21.83 2.34 -6.63
C LYS A 201 21.10 1.07 -6.16
N LEU A 202 19.83 1.19 -5.80
CA LEU A 202 19.00 0.08 -5.33
C LEU A 202 18.92 -1.02 -6.38
N VAL A 203 18.54 -0.67 -7.61
CA VAL A 203 18.41 -1.65 -8.70
C VAL A 203 19.77 -2.23 -9.10
N GLY A 204 20.85 -1.45 -9.03
CA GLY A 204 22.22 -1.96 -9.17
C GLY A 204 22.55 -3.05 -8.15
N PHE A 205 22.30 -2.77 -6.87
CA PHE A 205 22.49 -3.73 -5.78
C PHE A 205 21.65 -4.99 -5.96
N LEU A 206 20.35 -4.85 -6.23
CA LEU A 206 19.43 -5.98 -6.38
C LEU A 206 19.81 -6.87 -7.57
N ASN A 207 20.26 -6.27 -8.68
CA ASN A 207 20.72 -7.03 -9.85
C ASN A 207 22.06 -7.73 -9.60
N GLU A 208 22.98 -7.13 -8.83
CA GLU A 208 24.25 -7.75 -8.45
C GLU A 208 24.03 -8.97 -7.55
N LYS A 209 23.13 -8.85 -6.56
CA LYS A 209 22.83 -9.90 -5.58
C LYS A 209 21.84 -10.95 -6.09
N GLY A 210 21.12 -10.66 -7.17
CA GLY A 210 20.09 -11.55 -7.72
C GLY A 210 18.90 -11.69 -6.76
N PRO A 211 18.19 -12.85 -6.76
CA PRO A 211 17.01 -13.05 -5.93
C PRO A 211 17.22 -12.78 -4.43
N GLN A 212 18.43 -13.06 -3.93
CA GLN A 212 18.78 -12.86 -2.52
C GLN A 212 18.87 -11.39 -2.12
N GLY A 213 19.05 -10.46 -3.07
CA GLY A 213 19.24 -9.04 -2.78
C GLY A 213 18.07 -8.41 -2.03
N LEU A 214 16.82 -8.82 -2.31
CA LEU A 214 15.66 -8.35 -1.57
C LEU A 214 15.69 -8.82 -0.12
N GLU A 215 16.00 -10.09 0.10
CA GLU A 215 16.08 -10.63 1.45
C GLU A 215 17.20 -9.93 2.24
N ASP A 216 18.36 -9.71 1.60
CA ASP A 216 19.53 -9.07 2.22
C ASP A 216 19.24 -7.62 2.64
N ILE A 217 18.66 -6.80 1.75
CA ILE A 217 18.42 -5.38 2.02
C ILE A 217 17.23 -5.15 2.97
N THR A 218 16.30 -6.10 3.01
CA THR A 218 15.13 -6.05 3.91
C THR A 218 15.33 -6.83 5.20
N TYR A 219 16.52 -7.44 5.42
CA TYR A 219 16.80 -8.29 6.57
C TYR A 219 15.74 -9.39 6.78
N SER A 220 15.44 -10.11 5.69
CA SER A 220 14.46 -11.20 5.61
C SER A 220 12.99 -10.80 5.86
N ILE A 221 12.67 -9.51 5.90
CA ILE A 221 11.28 -9.03 5.96
C ILE A 221 10.55 -9.33 4.65
N VAL A 222 11.23 -9.16 3.51
CA VAL A 222 10.70 -9.49 2.18
C VAL A 222 11.50 -10.63 1.60
N LYS A 223 10.81 -11.76 1.36
CA LYS A 223 11.44 -12.93 0.76
C LYS A 223 11.55 -12.80 -0.77
N PRO A 224 12.51 -13.52 -1.40
CA PRO A 224 12.73 -13.46 -2.85
C PRO A 224 11.56 -13.94 -3.71
N ASP A 225 10.70 -14.80 -3.17
CA ASP A 225 9.55 -15.39 -3.85
C ASP A 225 8.33 -14.45 -3.93
N VAL A 226 8.32 -13.37 -3.14
CA VAL A 226 7.25 -12.36 -3.13
C VAL A 226 7.19 -11.57 -4.45
N VAL A 227 8.24 -11.62 -5.25
CA VAL A 227 8.36 -10.92 -6.52
C VAL A 227 8.45 -11.93 -7.66
N ASP A 228 7.93 -11.58 -8.83
CA ASP A 228 7.92 -12.52 -9.96
C ASP A 228 9.34 -12.83 -10.45
N TYR A 229 9.58 -14.09 -10.82
CA TYR A 229 10.91 -14.61 -11.20
C TYR A 229 11.50 -13.98 -12.50
N GLY A 230 10.75 -13.09 -13.17
CA GLY A 230 11.11 -12.40 -14.40
C GLY A 230 11.79 -11.04 -14.21
N GLU A 231 11.25 -10.02 -14.87
CA GLU A 231 11.63 -8.61 -14.67
C GLU A 231 10.69 -7.97 -13.64
N THR A 232 11.24 -7.30 -12.64
CA THR A 232 10.50 -6.57 -11.62
C THR A 232 10.73 -5.08 -11.78
N ASN A 233 9.64 -4.35 -12.00
CA ASN A 233 9.66 -2.90 -12.11
C ASN A 233 9.73 -2.30 -10.71
N ILE A 234 10.68 -1.39 -10.49
CA ILE A 234 10.86 -0.65 -9.25
C ILE A 234 10.56 0.82 -9.51
N ILE A 235 9.69 1.39 -8.69
CA ILE A 235 9.50 2.84 -8.58
C ILE A 235 9.89 3.28 -7.18
N ILE A 236 10.42 4.50 -7.07
CA ILE A 236 10.84 5.10 -5.80
C ILE A 236 9.84 6.17 -5.41
N SER A 237 9.36 6.16 -4.16
CA SER A 237 8.36 7.12 -3.67
C SER A 237 8.92 7.98 -2.54
N ILE A 238 8.83 9.31 -2.70
CA ILE A 238 9.07 10.25 -1.62
C ILE A 238 7.81 10.44 -0.77
N VAL A 239 6.62 10.35 -1.38
CA VAL A 239 5.34 10.50 -0.67
C VAL A 239 5.18 9.38 0.35
N PHE A 240 5.59 8.15 0.01
CA PHE A 240 5.59 7.01 0.92
C PHE A 240 7.03 6.62 1.29
N SER A 241 7.83 7.58 1.76
CA SER A 241 9.27 7.41 2.02
C SER A 241 9.65 6.20 2.89
N TYR A 242 8.75 5.76 3.78
CA TYR A 242 8.98 4.66 4.72
C TYR A 242 8.00 3.49 4.53
N ALA A 243 7.43 3.34 3.34
CA ALA A 243 6.59 2.21 3.01
C ALA A 243 7.17 1.41 1.84
N ILE A 244 6.81 0.13 1.80
CA ILE A 244 7.01 -0.73 0.65
C ILE A 244 5.66 -1.33 0.27
N SER A 245 5.35 -1.33 -1.02
CA SER A 245 4.12 -1.92 -1.53
C SER A 245 4.36 -2.68 -2.82
N ILE A 246 3.74 -3.85 -2.93
CA ILE A 246 3.90 -4.75 -4.07
C ILE A 246 2.59 -4.75 -4.84
N MET A 247 2.59 -4.11 -5.99
CA MET A 247 1.44 -4.02 -6.88
C MET A 247 1.50 -5.17 -7.87
N SER A 248 0.94 -6.32 -7.50
CA SER A 248 0.91 -7.54 -8.32
C SER A 248 -0.41 -7.74 -9.09
N SER A 249 -1.51 -7.13 -8.63
CA SER A 249 -2.85 -7.26 -9.22
C SER A 249 -3.19 -6.19 -10.25
N VAL A 250 -2.17 -5.60 -10.88
CA VAL A 250 -2.27 -4.51 -11.87
C VAL A 250 -1.78 -4.95 -13.24
N LYS A 251 -2.14 -4.21 -14.29
CA LYS A 251 -1.77 -4.55 -15.68
C LYS A 251 -0.25 -4.67 -15.89
N ILE A 252 0.53 -3.83 -15.21
CA ILE A 252 1.99 -3.89 -15.19
C ILE A 252 2.41 -3.91 -13.73
N SER A 253 2.89 -5.06 -13.24
CA SER A 253 3.30 -5.23 -11.84
C SER A 253 4.53 -4.41 -11.50
N TYR A 254 4.58 -3.86 -10.30
CA TYR A 254 5.72 -3.09 -9.80
C TYR A 254 5.82 -3.12 -8.27
N VAL A 255 7.00 -2.80 -7.76
CA VAL A 255 7.23 -2.53 -6.34
C VAL A 255 7.39 -1.02 -6.16
N ALA A 256 6.51 -0.43 -5.37
CA ALA A 256 6.68 0.93 -4.87
C ALA A 256 7.56 0.89 -3.62
N TRP A 257 8.73 1.49 -3.72
CA TRP A 257 9.75 1.45 -2.68
C TRP A 257 9.99 2.85 -2.12
N GLY A 258 9.76 3.04 -0.83
CA GLY A 258 9.98 4.32 -0.16
C GLY A 258 11.44 4.76 -0.22
N LEU A 259 11.68 6.04 -0.50
CA LEU A 259 13.03 6.62 -0.63
C LEU A 259 13.94 6.35 0.58
N ARG A 260 13.36 6.21 1.78
CA ARG A 260 14.05 6.00 3.05
C ARG A 260 13.82 4.60 3.63
N MET A 261 13.26 3.68 2.85
CA MET A 261 12.88 2.36 3.36
C MET A 261 14.09 1.52 3.81
N GLU A 262 15.27 1.70 3.20
CA GLU A 262 16.50 1.03 3.66
C GLU A 262 16.91 1.46 5.08
N GLU A 263 16.69 2.72 5.44
CA GLU A 263 16.93 3.21 6.80
C GLU A 263 15.95 2.57 7.79
N ALA A 264 14.68 2.40 7.38
CA ALA A 264 13.66 1.74 8.18
C ALA A 264 14.05 0.29 8.47
N PHE A 265 14.52 -0.43 7.46
CA PHE A 265 14.98 -1.80 7.63
C PHE A 265 16.18 -1.89 8.58
N LYS A 266 17.15 -0.95 8.50
CA LYS A 266 18.29 -0.91 9.43
C LYS A 266 17.85 -0.70 10.87
N TYR A 267 16.98 0.28 11.11
CA TYR A 267 16.46 0.54 12.44
C TYR A 267 15.64 -0.63 13.00
N MET A 268 14.78 -1.24 12.18
CA MET A 268 14.04 -2.45 12.55
C MET A 268 14.99 -3.59 12.93
N LYS A 269 16.09 -3.77 12.18
CA LYS A 269 17.12 -4.76 12.53
C LYS A 269 17.78 -4.44 13.87
N GLU A 270 18.18 -3.20 14.12
CA GLU A 270 18.81 -2.79 15.39
C GLU A 270 17.88 -3.01 16.60
N ILE A 271 16.57 -2.72 16.45
CA ILE A 271 15.56 -3.08 17.47
C ILE A 271 15.51 -4.59 17.67
N ASN A 272 15.47 -5.35 16.57
CA ASN A 272 15.31 -6.80 16.62
C ASN A 272 16.54 -7.53 17.16
N GLU A 273 17.76 -6.99 16.98
CA GLU A 273 18.97 -7.51 17.62
C GLU A 273 18.90 -7.41 19.16
N ASN A 274 18.11 -6.47 19.68
CA ASN A 274 17.68 -6.50 21.08
C ASN A 274 16.47 -7.43 21.24
N LYS A 275 16.75 -8.73 21.43
CA LYS A 275 15.72 -9.77 21.62
C LYS A 275 14.64 -9.41 22.65
N THR A 276 14.97 -8.61 23.68
CA THR A 276 13.99 -8.15 24.66
C THR A 276 13.00 -7.15 24.05
N ASN A 277 13.47 -6.19 23.25
CA ASN A 277 12.60 -5.25 22.55
C ASN A 277 11.76 -5.93 21.47
N GLU A 278 12.34 -6.91 20.75
CA GLU A 278 11.60 -7.73 19.78
C GLU A 278 10.43 -8.46 20.45
N ARG A 279 10.68 -9.13 21.58
CA ARG A 279 9.61 -9.76 22.38
C ARG A 279 8.56 -8.76 22.84
N ILE A 280 8.96 -7.61 23.38
CA ILE A 280 8.03 -6.55 23.81
C ILE A 280 7.14 -6.13 22.66
N GLN A 281 7.69 -5.96 21.46
CA GLN A 281 6.93 -5.54 20.28
C GLN A 281 5.89 -6.58 19.83
N VAL A 282 6.25 -7.86 19.86
CA VAL A 282 5.30 -8.95 19.60
C VAL A 282 4.16 -8.92 20.62
N PHE A 283 4.46 -8.79 21.91
CA PHE A 283 3.42 -8.74 22.94
C PHE A 283 2.55 -7.48 22.87
N LYS A 284 3.11 -6.32 22.51
CA LYS A 284 2.32 -5.09 22.24
C LYS A 284 1.33 -5.32 21.10
N ASN A 285 1.78 -5.91 19.99
CA ASN A 285 0.94 -6.20 18.84
C ASN A 285 -0.16 -7.23 19.14
N LEU A 286 0.16 -8.29 19.89
CA LEU A 286 -0.81 -9.31 20.30
C LEU A 286 -1.72 -8.87 21.46
N GLY A 287 -1.38 -7.79 22.18
CA GLY A 287 -2.19 -7.21 23.25
C GLY A 287 -3.42 -6.43 22.75
N ASP A 288 -3.47 -6.10 21.46
CA ASP A 288 -4.60 -5.47 20.80
C ASP A 288 -5.63 -6.52 20.37
N LYS A 289 -6.87 -6.34 20.83
CA LYS A 289 -7.96 -7.30 20.59
C LYS A 289 -8.21 -7.52 19.09
N THR A 290 -8.23 -6.46 18.29
CA THR A 290 -8.55 -6.58 16.86
C THR A 290 -7.39 -7.24 16.12
N ARG A 291 -6.13 -6.82 16.36
CA ARG A 291 -4.95 -7.48 15.79
C ARG A 291 -4.87 -8.95 16.15
N TYR A 292 -5.17 -9.30 17.40
CA TYR A 292 -5.18 -10.70 17.84
C TYR A 292 -6.21 -11.54 17.08
N GLU A 293 -7.42 -11.02 16.88
CA GLU A 293 -8.45 -11.71 16.09
C GLU A 293 -8.10 -11.79 14.59
N VAL A 294 -7.45 -10.77 14.02
CA VAL A 294 -6.90 -10.83 12.65
C VAL A 294 -5.87 -11.96 12.54
N ALA A 295 -4.91 -12.04 13.47
CA ALA A 295 -3.90 -13.10 13.47
C ALA A 295 -4.54 -14.50 13.59
N LYS A 296 -5.63 -14.65 14.36
CA LYS A 296 -6.39 -15.92 14.44
C LYS A 296 -7.07 -16.29 13.12
N LEU A 297 -7.65 -15.33 12.41
CA LEU A 297 -8.29 -15.58 11.11
C LEU A 297 -7.23 -16.00 10.08
N ILE A 298 -6.08 -15.32 10.05
CA ILE A 298 -4.94 -15.71 9.22
C ILE A 298 -4.45 -17.11 9.58
N ALA A 299 -4.33 -17.43 10.88
CA ALA A 299 -3.97 -18.78 11.34
C ALA A 299 -4.95 -19.87 10.88
N SER A 300 -6.22 -19.52 10.66
CA SER A 300 -7.24 -20.42 10.12
C SER A 300 -7.22 -20.56 8.59
N GLY A 301 -6.35 -19.81 7.91
CA GLY A 301 -6.18 -19.81 6.45
C GLY A 301 -6.99 -18.75 5.71
N GLU A 302 -7.70 -17.87 6.42
CA GLU A 302 -8.39 -16.73 5.79
C GLU A 302 -7.39 -15.62 5.46
N ASN A 303 -7.34 -15.22 4.19
CA ASN A 303 -6.41 -14.22 3.69
C ASN A 303 -7.12 -13.05 3.00
N SER A 304 -8.41 -13.17 2.69
CA SER A 304 -9.16 -12.04 2.13
C SER A 304 -9.35 -10.96 3.18
N THR A 305 -8.72 -9.81 2.96
CA THR A 305 -8.94 -8.59 3.76
C THR A 305 -10.43 -8.27 3.90
N LYS A 306 -11.23 -8.56 2.87
CA LYS A 306 -12.69 -8.37 2.86
C LYS A 306 -13.39 -9.30 3.85
N GLU A 307 -13.10 -10.60 3.78
CA GLU A 307 -13.74 -11.59 4.65
C GLU A 307 -13.32 -11.40 6.11
N ILE A 308 -12.06 -11.04 6.37
CA ILE A 308 -11.57 -10.67 7.71
C ILE A 308 -12.32 -9.42 8.21
N ALA A 309 -12.47 -8.38 7.38
CA ALA A 309 -13.18 -7.16 7.75
C ALA A 309 -14.64 -7.44 8.11
N ASN A 310 -15.33 -8.27 7.30
CA ASN A 310 -16.70 -8.71 7.55
C ASN A 310 -16.82 -9.51 8.85
N ALA A 311 -15.93 -10.48 9.08
CA ALA A 311 -15.95 -11.33 10.26
C ALA A 311 -15.75 -10.53 11.56
N LEU A 312 -14.93 -9.48 11.52
CA LEU A 312 -14.62 -8.64 12.67
C LEU A 312 -15.52 -7.40 12.79
N GLY A 313 -16.35 -7.10 11.79
CA GLY A 313 -17.22 -5.93 11.78
C GLY A 313 -16.47 -4.60 11.72
N VAL A 314 -15.32 -4.56 11.04
CA VAL A 314 -14.48 -3.37 10.87
C VAL A 314 -14.24 -3.08 9.37
N SER A 315 -13.56 -1.98 9.04
CA SER A 315 -13.29 -1.63 7.64
C SER A 315 -12.11 -2.41 7.06
N SER A 316 -12.08 -2.62 5.74
CA SER A 316 -10.91 -3.20 5.07
C SER A 316 -9.62 -2.41 5.33
N ALA A 317 -9.68 -1.07 5.40
CA ALA A 317 -8.52 -0.24 5.70
C ALA A 317 -7.98 -0.50 7.12
N THR A 318 -8.88 -0.72 8.08
CA THR A 318 -8.50 -1.14 9.45
C THR A 318 -7.81 -2.50 9.44
N ILE A 319 -8.26 -3.44 8.61
CA ILE A 319 -7.61 -4.75 8.46
C ILE A 319 -6.24 -4.61 7.82
N SER A 320 -6.08 -3.87 6.71
CA SER A 320 -4.78 -3.63 6.07
C SER A 320 -3.78 -2.98 7.03
N TYR A 321 -4.25 -2.03 7.86
CA TYR A 321 -3.44 -1.46 8.93
C TYR A 321 -2.96 -2.52 9.93
N HIS A 322 -3.85 -3.39 10.41
CA HIS A 322 -3.49 -4.45 11.34
C HIS A 322 -2.56 -5.51 10.72
N ILE A 323 -2.78 -5.90 9.46
CA ILE A 323 -1.89 -6.79 8.71
C ILE A 323 -0.50 -6.19 8.59
N ASN A 324 -0.39 -4.91 8.24
CA ASN A 324 0.90 -4.23 8.15
C ASN A 324 1.66 -4.27 9.48
N ASN A 325 0.98 -3.99 10.60
CA ASN A 325 1.58 -4.09 11.93
C ASN A 325 2.06 -5.51 12.27
N LEU A 326 1.25 -6.53 11.93
CA LEU A 326 1.61 -7.93 12.17
C LEU A 326 2.81 -8.38 11.30
N LEU A 327 2.93 -7.84 10.07
CA LEU A 327 4.06 -8.09 9.17
C LEU A 327 5.33 -7.42 9.69
N THR A 328 5.27 -6.13 10.07
CA THR A 328 6.43 -5.40 10.58
C THR A 328 6.94 -5.97 11.89
N SER A 329 6.05 -6.54 12.71
CA SER A 329 6.42 -7.27 13.94
C SER A 329 6.76 -8.75 13.71
N LYS A 330 6.86 -9.21 12.46
CA LYS A 330 7.15 -10.60 12.05
C LYS A 330 6.21 -11.67 12.61
N ILE A 331 5.06 -11.29 13.16
CA ILE A 331 4.06 -12.24 13.69
C ILE A 331 3.46 -13.05 12.54
N ILE A 332 3.28 -12.38 11.40
CA ILE A 332 2.92 -12.99 10.13
C ILE A 332 4.01 -12.69 9.10
N LYS A 333 4.05 -13.49 8.05
CA LYS A 333 4.90 -13.31 6.87
C LYS A 333 4.09 -13.50 5.60
N LEU A 334 4.63 -12.99 4.50
CA LEU A 334 4.13 -13.31 3.17
C LEU A 334 4.69 -14.67 2.74
N ASP A 335 3.82 -15.52 2.22
CA ASP A 335 4.16 -16.80 1.60
C ASP A 335 3.52 -16.88 0.20
N LYS A 336 4.04 -17.75 -0.67
CA LYS A 336 3.53 -17.91 -2.04
C LYS A 336 3.10 -19.35 -2.30
N VAL A 337 1.80 -19.56 -2.46
CA VAL A 337 1.22 -20.85 -2.86
C VAL A 337 0.51 -20.68 -4.19
N ASP A 338 0.84 -21.51 -5.18
CA ASP A 338 0.23 -21.48 -6.52
C ASP A 338 0.19 -20.09 -7.18
N ASN A 339 1.31 -19.36 -7.07
CA ASN A 339 1.45 -18.01 -7.62
C ASN A 339 0.58 -16.92 -6.94
N LYS A 340 0.02 -17.21 -5.78
CA LYS A 340 -0.74 -16.27 -4.94
C LYS A 340 0.03 -15.97 -3.66
N HIS A 341 0.06 -14.70 -3.27
CA HIS A 341 0.62 -14.27 -2.00
C HIS A 341 -0.43 -14.43 -0.91
N PHE A 342 -0.03 -15.05 0.20
CA PHE A 342 -0.87 -15.23 1.37
C PHE A 342 -0.13 -14.75 2.60
N HIS A 343 -0.87 -14.18 3.55
CA HIS A 343 -0.37 -13.96 4.89
C HIS A 343 -0.41 -15.29 5.65
N VAL A 344 0.69 -15.67 6.27
CA VAL A 344 0.75 -16.84 7.13
C VAL A 344 1.41 -16.49 8.45
N VAL A 345 0.95 -17.11 9.53
CA VAL A 345 1.58 -16.92 10.84
C VAL A 345 2.99 -17.49 10.81
N ASP A 346 3.96 -16.71 11.30
CA ASP A 346 5.33 -17.19 11.48
C ASP A 346 5.48 -17.94 12.80
N TYR A 347 5.00 -19.19 12.83
CA TYR A 347 5.03 -20.02 14.03
C TYR A 347 6.45 -20.23 14.57
N GLY A 348 7.46 -20.33 13.71
CA GLY A 348 8.85 -20.51 14.13
C GLY A 348 9.38 -19.28 14.88
N PHE A 349 9.08 -18.10 14.37
CA PHE A 349 9.42 -16.85 15.06
C PHE A 349 8.68 -16.69 16.39
N LEU A 350 7.36 -16.98 16.41
CA LEU A 350 6.58 -16.92 17.65
C LEU A 350 7.08 -17.92 18.71
N GLU A 351 7.52 -19.11 18.30
CA GLU A 351 8.12 -20.09 19.20
C GLU A 351 9.44 -19.59 19.79
N GLU A 352 10.29 -18.90 19.01
CA GLU A 352 11.50 -18.25 19.53
C GLU A 352 11.15 -17.16 20.56
N VAL A 353 10.17 -16.31 20.25
CA VAL A 353 9.71 -15.22 21.13
C VAL A 353 9.16 -15.75 22.46
N ILE A 354 8.30 -16.77 22.41
CA ILE A 354 7.74 -17.41 23.60
C ILE A 354 8.85 -18.09 24.41
N SER A 355 9.76 -18.80 23.75
CA SER A 355 10.87 -19.47 24.42
C SER A 355 11.79 -18.47 25.14
N GLY A 356 12.13 -17.35 24.49
CA GLY A 356 12.91 -16.27 25.11
C GLY A 356 12.18 -15.62 26.29
N PHE A 357 10.86 -15.44 26.19
CA PHE A 357 10.04 -14.93 27.29
C PHE A 357 10.03 -15.88 28.49
N MET A 358 9.90 -17.19 28.24
CA MET A 358 9.98 -18.21 29.28
C MET A 358 11.35 -18.21 29.97
N GLU A 359 12.44 -18.01 29.22
CA GLU A 359 13.79 -17.88 29.77
C GLU A 359 13.94 -16.63 30.65
N ASP A 360 13.47 -15.47 30.19
CA ASP A 360 13.50 -14.21 30.94
C ASP A 360 12.81 -14.34 32.30
N LEU A 361 11.64 -14.98 32.30
CA LEU A 361 10.82 -15.18 33.50
C LEU A 361 11.19 -16.44 34.29
N LYS A 362 12.19 -17.20 33.83
CA LYS A 362 12.66 -18.46 34.44
C LYS A 362 11.50 -19.43 34.70
N PHE A 363 10.71 -19.68 33.67
CA PHE A 363 9.60 -20.62 33.75
C PHE A 363 10.08 -21.97 34.30
N PRO A 364 9.29 -22.61 35.18
CA PRO A 364 9.65 -23.94 35.66
C PRO A 364 9.69 -24.91 34.48
N LYS A 365 10.75 -25.73 34.42
CA LYS A 365 10.83 -26.81 33.44
C LYS A 365 9.75 -27.83 33.81
N ASN A 366 8.90 -28.18 32.84
CA ASN A 366 7.97 -29.28 33.01
C ASN A 366 8.79 -30.58 33.00
N ASP A 367 8.79 -31.30 34.13
CA ASP A 367 9.34 -32.65 34.26
C ASP A 367 8.51 -33.69 33.48
#